data_AF-A0A6G0IKA1-F1
#
_entry.id   AF-A0A6G0IKA1-F1
#
_cell.length_a   1.000
_cell.length_b   1.000
_cell.length_c   1.000
_cell.angle_alpha   90.00
_cell.angle_beta   90.00
_cell.angle_gamma   90.00
#
_symmetry.space_group_name_H-M   'P 1'
#
loop_
_entity.id
_entity.type
_entity.pdbx_description
1 polymer ?
#
loop_
_entity_poly.entity_id
_entity_poly.type
_entity_poly.pdbx_seq_one_letter_code
_entity_poly.pdbx_strand_id
1 'polypeptide(L)'
;MADIHSKNPRTLGRGICIITGASKGFGHALAHEVSHLLKAGSILLLVARSESLLQELKQELQSFTEEQQLVVRCIAVDLSTREGAHETVMVAKQEAVNEMDHVLLINNAGSLGDISQFASFTDLDKVNSYLSLNVSSALVLTAGMLQAFPCRPDLRWSIVNVSSVFALQALPSWVLYCTAKAARKMMFNVLAEEEPNVKVLSYSPALRTSADHGERGNIDSLERGGSEGYQGVWAGDVCDFSEPSFAAVVFDSDHDCWPNCTVILNHGKIEIRSLGGKICKECIAKTEPILADTHIYQLRIWSTLSEVQAYLQYFNDAADYSRKMVDGYVKLYHPNNAALGMSAMRAGVTHWQAGEIEVGHGMICKAYAILMVTHGPTHPITKDLEAMRMQTEMELRMFKQNEYVYHSMRDAALKNKPMAMMHEPRSMEEGIKNLFHRKK
;
A
#
# COMPACT_ATOMS: atom_id res chain seq x y z
N MET A 1 37.02 7.74 -12.51
CA MET A 1 36.75 6.55 -11.67
C MET A 1 36.74 6.99 -10.23
N ALA A 2 35.58 7.46 -9.76
CA ALA A 2 35.35 7.77 -8.34
C ALA A 2 34.44 6.67 -7.80
N ASP A 3 34.87 6.11 -6.68
CA ASP A 3 34.41 4.89 -6.04
C ASP A 3 32.96 5.04 -5.51
N ILE A 4 32.02 4.23 -6.01
CA ILE A 4 30.59 4.22 -5.62
C ILE A 4 30.32 3.14 -4.54
N HIS A 5 31.34 2.66 -3.83
CA HIS A 5 31.19 1.56 -2.86
C HIS A 5 31.28 1.93 -1.37
N SER A 6 31.16 3.19 -1.00
CA SER A 6 30.96 3.57 0.41
C SER A 6 29.46 3.65 0.77
N LYS A 7 28.77 2.50 0.83
CA LYS A 7 27.51 2.41 1.58
C LYS A 7 27.85 1.98 3.01
N ASN A 8 27.87 2.91 3.96
CA ASN A 8 27.83 2.54 5.37
C ASN A 8 26.61 1.62 5.61
N PRO A 9 26.76 0.48 6.31
CA PRO A 9 25.61 -0.37 6.62
C PRO A 9 24.60 0.44 7.45
N ARG A 10 23.39 0.58 6.92
CA ARG A 10 22.28 1.27 7.60
C ARG A 10 21.93 0.47 8.85
N THR A 11 21.93 1.13 10.01
CA THR A 11 21.79 0.48 11.32
C THR A 11 20.73 1.16 12.16
N LEU A 12 19.98 0.38 12.94
CA LEU A 12 19.00 0.84 13.90
C LEU A 12 19.62 1.33 15.22
N GLY A 13 20.96 1.27 15.34
CA GLY A 13 21.67 1.60 16.57
C GLY A 13 21.59 0.48 17.59
N ARG A 14 22.02 0.76 18.82
CA ARG A 14 21.83 -0.16 19.95
C ARG A 14 20.43 0.03 20.50
N GLY A 15 19.64 -1.02 20.62
CA GLY A 15 18.25 -0.84 21.01
C GLY A 15 17.55 -2.09 21.47
N ILE A 16 16.28 -1.93 21.82
CA ILE A 16 15.37 -3.01 22.11
C ILE A 16 14.33 -3.11 20.99
N CYS A 17 14.24 -4.27 20.36
CA CYS A 17 13.21 -4.57 19.37
C CYS A 17 12.25 -5.61 19.92
N ILE A 18 10.96 -5.31 19.87
CA ILE A 18 9.88 -6.20 20.29
C ILE A 18 9.07 -6.58 19.06
N ILE A 19 8.99 -7.88 18.76
CA ILE A 19 8.22 -8.41 17.63
C ILE A 19 7.11 -9.30 18.16
N THR A 20 5.87 -8.86 17.96
CA THR A 20 4.69 -9.66 18.32
C THR A 20 4.26 -10.57 17.17
N GLY A 21 3.81 -11.79 17.49
CA GLY A 21 3.51 -12.80 16.47
C GLY A 21 4.76 -13.26 15.70
N ALA A 22 5.91 -13.32 16.39
CA ALA A 22 7.21 -13.59 15.76
C ALA A 22 7.39 -15.04 15.29
N SER A 23 6.58 -15.99 15.77
CA SER A 23 6.84 -17.41 15.53
C SER A 23 6.63 -17.88 14.08
N LYS A 24 5.83 -17.16 13.28
CA LYS A 24 5.48 -17.55 11.89
C LYS A 24 5.28 -16.33 10.99
N GLY A 25 5.30 -16.57 9.67
CA GLY A 25 4.92 -15.60 8.64
C GLY A 25 5.75 -14.31 8.71
N PHE A 26 5.08 -13.15 8.58
CA PHE A 26 5.75 -11.85 8.57
C PHE A 26 6.59 -11.58 9.82
N GLY A 27 6.13 -11.99 11.01
CA GLY A 27 6.88 -11.77 12.25
C GLY A 27 8.19 -12.56 12.29
N HIS A 28 8.17 -13.79 11.76
CA HIS A 28 9.36 -14.65 11.67
C HIS A 28 10.38 -14.06 10.70
N ALA A 29 9.93 -13.68 9.49
CA ALA A 29 10.80 -13.03 8.50
C ALA A 29 11.38 -11.70 9.03
N LEU A 30 10.59 -10.89 9.75
CA LEU A 30 11.09 -9.66 10.36
C LEU A 30 12.15 -9.90 11.42
N ALA A 31 12.07 -11.01 12.17
CA ALA A 31 13.06 -11.31 13.19
C ALA A 31 14.45 -11.50 12.56
N HIS A 32 14.53 -12.22 11.43
CA HIS A 32 15.75 -12.35 10.64
C HIS A 32 16.25 -10.98 10.15
N GLU A 33 15.41 -10.22 9.47
CA GLU A 33 15.80 -8.95 8.87
C GLU A 33 16.20 -7.87 9.89
N VAL A 34 15.45 -7.73 10.98
CA VAL A 34 15.75 -6.76 12.04
C VAL A 34 17.07 -7.11 12.71
N SER A 35 17.35 -8.39 12.91
CA SER A 35 18.57 -8.82 13.59
C SER A 35 19.80 -8.24 12.89
N HIS A 36 19.81 -8.21 11.55
CA HIS A 36 20.90 -7.65 10.75
C HIS A 36 21.15 -6.15 10.91
N LEU A 37 20.19 -5.42 11.45
CA LEU A 37 20.23 -3.96 11.53
C LEU A 37 20.53 -3.45 12.94
N LEU A 38 20.39 -4.30 13.95
CA LEU A 38 20.68 -3.98 15.35
C LEU A 38 22.19 -4.03 15.62
N LYS A 39 22.69 -3.10 16.44
CA LYS A 39 24.09 -3.11 16.88
C LYS A 39 24.31 -4.06 18.07
N ALA A 40 25.57 -4.37 18.32
CA ALA A 40 25.99 -5.14 19.49
C ALA A 40 25.41 -4.62 20.82
N GLY A 41 25.00 -5.56 21.66
CA GLY A 41 24.33 -5.30 22.93
C GLY A 41 22.88 -4.84 22.80
N SER A 42 22.26 -5.01 21.63
CA SER A 42 20.81 -4.85 21.44
C SER A 42 20.04 -6.09 21.89
N ILE A 43 18.74 -5.91 22.11
CA ILE A 43 17.86 -6.94 22.64
C ILE A 43 16.72 -7.18 21.66
N LEU A 44 16.49 -8.44 21.31
CA LEU A 44 15.40 -8.88 20.46
C LEU A 44 14.42 -9.71 21.29
N LEU A 45 13.23 -9.16 21.53
CA LEU A 45 12.13 -9.82 22.22
C LEU A 45 11.16 -10.40 21.19
N LEU A 46 11.09 -11.73 21.14
CA LEU A 46 10.22 -12.49 20.26
C LEU A 46 9.00 -12.97 21.03
N VAL A 47 7.81 -12.49 20.67
CA VAL A 47 6.57 -12.75 21.39
C VAL A 47 5.61 -13.55 20.52
N ALA A 48 5.16 -14.70 21.00
CA ALA A 48 4.13 -15.52 20.36
C ALA A 48 3.54 -16.54 21.35
N ARG A 49 2.51 -17.27 20.94
CA ARG A 49 1.87 -18.28 21.80
C ARG A 49 2.65 -19.59 21.93
N SER A 50 3.36 -19.99 20.87
CA SER A 50 4.04 -21.28 20.81
C SER A 50 5.50 -21.11 21.20
N GLU A 51 5.85 -21.65 22.37
CA GLU A 51 7.23 -21.63 22.86
C GLU A 51 8.17 -22.41 21.94
N SER A 52 7.78 -23.60 21.48
CA SER A 52 8.62 -24.44 20.61
C SER A 52 9.06 -23.70 19.35
N LEU A 53 8.12 -23.05 18.64
CA LEU A 53 8.42 -22.30 17.42
C LEU A 53 9.27 -21.05 17.68
N LEU A 54 9.13 -20.42 18.84
CA LEU A 54 10.00 -19.31 19.23
C LEU A 54 11.43 -19.79 19.51
N GLN A 55 11.59 -20.97 20.12
CA GLN A 55 12.90 -21.56 20.36
C GLN A 55 13.56 -22.00 19.05
N GLU A 56 12.80 -22.56 18.11
CA GLU A 56 13.28 -22.87 16.76
C GLU A 56 13.80 -21.61 16.06
N LEU A 57 12.99 -20.53 16.00
CA LEU A 57 13.44 -19.25 15.43
C LEU A 57 14.68 -18.69 16.15
N LYS A 58 14.75 -18.80 17.48
CA LYS A 58 15.93 -18.37 18.22
C LYS A 58 17.19 -19.17 17.85
N GLN A 59 17.05 -20.48 17.61
CA GLN A 59 18.15 -21.33 17.15
C GLN A 59 18.59 -20.96 15.74
N GLU A 60 17.66 -20.68 14.83
CA GLU A 60 17.97 -20.21 13.48
C GLU A 60 18.76 -18.89 13.49
N LEU A 61 18.41 -17.97 14.40
CA LEU A 61 19.09 -16.69 14.56
C LEU A 61 20.41 -16.80 15.34
N GLN A 62 20.74 -17.95 15.93
CA GLN A 62 21.80 -18.08 16.93
C GLN A 62 23.18 -17.71 16.39
N SER A 63 23.56 -18.25 15.22
CA SER A 63 24.88 -18.00 14.62
C SER A 63 25.12 -16.51 14.37
N PHE A 64 24.09 -15.82 13.88
CA PHE A 64 24.15 -14.39 13.56
C PHE A 64 24.07 -13.52 14.82
N THR A 65 23.19 -13.86 15.76
CA THR A 65 23.00 -13.11 16.99
C THR A 65 24.19 -13.21 17.94
N GLU A 66 24.93 -14.33 17.94
CA GLU A 66 26.19 -14.46 18.68
C GLU A 66 27.29 -13.59 18.06
N GLU A 67 27.43 -13.58 16.73
CA GLU A 67 28.38 -12.72 16.02
C GLU A 67 28.12 -11.23 16.31
N GLN A 68 26.85 -10.82 16.27
CA GLN A 68 26.43 -9.45 16.56
C GLN A 68 26.27 -9.16 18.05
N GLN A 69 26.49 -10.12 18.96
CA GLN A 69 26.28 -9.97 20.42
C GLN A 69 24.87 -9.44 20.78
N LEU A 70 23.84 -9.97 20.12
CA LEU A 70 22.44 -9.68 20.39
C LEU A 70 21.89 -10.59 21.48
N VAL A 71 21.06 -10.04 22.37
CA VAL A 71 20.35 -10.83 23.39
C VAL A 71 18.96 -11.16 22.87
N VAL A 72 18.71 -12.44 22.56
CA VAL A 72 17.39 -12.91 22.12
C VAL A 72 16.61 -13.53 23.29
N ARG A 73 15.41 -13.00 23.55
CA ARG A 73 14.46 -13.53 24.54
C ARG A 73 13.15 -13.93 23.87
N CYS A 74 12.68 -15.11 24.22
CA CYS A 74 11.39 -15.63 23.76
C CYS A 74 10.37 -15.45 24.89
N ILE A 75 9.21 -14.90 24.56
CA ILE A 75 8.11 -14.67 25.50
C ILE A 75 6.90 -15.43 24.97
N ALA A 76 6.64 -16.58 25.59
CA ALA A 76 5.57 -17.50 25.20
C ALA A 76 4.25 -17.13 25.90
N VAL A 77 3.50 -16.20 25.31
CA VAL A 77 2.27 -15.64 25.91
C VAL A 77 1.14 -15.51 24.90
N ASP A 78 -0.09 -15.53 25.42
CA ASP A 78 -1.28 -15.17 24.66
C ASP A 78 -1.59 -13.68 24.82
N LEU A 79 -1.36 -12.90 23.77
CA LEU A 79 -1.64 -11.46 23.77
C LEU A 79 -3.14 -11.12 23.82
N SER A 80 -4.04 -12.09 23.62
CA SER A 80 -5.47 -11.87 23.82
C SER A 80 -5.87 -11.77 25.30
N THR A 81 -4.98 -12.15 26.23
CA THR A 81 -5.20 -12.07 27.67
C THR A 81 -4.54 -10.82 28.27
N ARG A 82 -5.04 -10.40 29.44
CA ARG A 82 -4.46 -9.27 30.18
C ARG A 82 -3.02 -9.58 30.59
N GLU A 83 -2.80 -10.81 31.05
CA GLU A 83 -1.55 -11.29 31.60
C GLU A 83 -0.46 -11.30 30.52
N GLY A 84 -0.77 -11.73 29.29
CA GLY A 84 0.21 -11.81 28.23
C GLY A 84 0.79 -10.45 27.81
N ALA A 85 -0.06 -9.42 27.69
CA ALA A 85 0.42 -8.07 27.41
C ALA A 85 1.25 -7.50 28.58
N HIS A 86 0.79 -7.69 29.82
CA HIS A 86 1.50 -7.24 31.02
C HIS A 86 2.87 -7.90 31.17
N GLU A 87 2.95 -9.22 30.99
CA GLU A 87 4.21 -9.97 31.06
C GLU A 87 5.20 -9.50 30.00
N THR A 88 4.72 -9.27 28.77
CA THR A 88 5.57 -8.75 27.69
C THR A 88 6.19 -7.39 28.05
N VAL A 89 5.39 -6.46 28.61
CA VAL A 89 5.89 -5.15 29.06
C VAL A 89 6.85 -5.30 30.25
N MET A 90 6.55 -6.19 31.20
CA MET A 90 7.43 -6.44 32.34
C MET A 90 8.80 -6.97 31.92
N VAL A 91 8.85 -7.98 31.04
CA VAL A 91 10.10 -8.53 30.53
C VAL A 91 10.89 -7.47 29.76
N ALA A 92 10.22 -6.68 28.92
CA ALA A 92 10.88 -5.58 28.22
C ALA A 92 11.52 -4.57 29.17
N LYS A 93 10.83 -4.21 30.25
CA LYS A 93 11.36 -3.31 31.27
C LYS A 93 12.54 -3.89 32.04
N GLN A 94 12.52 -5.20 32.33
CA GLN A 94 13.61 -5.89 33.03
C GLN A 94 14.88 -6.00 32.18
N GLU A 95 14.71 -6.22 30.88
CA GLU A 95 15.82 -6.34 29.93
C GLU A 95 16.33 -4.97 29.46
N ALA A 96 15.62 -3.87 29.75
CA ALA A 96 16.01 -2.52 29.37
C ALA A 96 17.48 -2.21 29.75
N VAL A 97 18.26 -1.75 28.77
CA VAL A 97 19.65 -1.30 29.00
C VAL A 97 19.72 0.22 29.10
N ASN A 98 20.64 0.75 29.93
CA ASN A 98 20.72 2.20 30.19
C ASN A 98 21.18 3.03 28.97
N GLU A 99 21.87 2.40 28.02
CA GLU A 99 22.46 3.03 26.82
C GLU A 99 21.76 2.51 25.55
N MET A 100 20.46 2.78 25.40
CA MET A 100 19.72 2.48 24.16
C MET A 100 19.57 3.74 23.32
N ASP A 101 19.83 3.60 22.03
CA ASP A 101 19.58 4.61 21.00
C ASP A 101 18.16 4.50 20.42
N HIS A 102 17.52 3.33 20.56
CA HIS A 102 16.27 3.02 19.85
C HIS A 102 15.38 2.01 20.58
N VAL A 103 14.09 2.33 20.70
CA VAL A 103 13.01 1.37 21.00
C VAL A 103 12.19 1.14 19.74
N LEU A 104 12.07 -0.13 19.32
CA LEU A 104 11.32 -0.55 18.15
C LEU A 104 10.23 -1.54 18.54
N LEU A 105 8.96 -1.17 18.39
CA LEU A 105 7.83 -2.06 18.62
C LEU A 105 7.15 -2.44 17.31
N ILE A 106 7.15 -3.73 16.98
CA ILE A 106 6.46 -4.29 15.82
C ILE A 106 5.18 -5.00 16.29
N ASN A 107 4.06 -4.30 16.12
CA ASN A 107 2.71 -4.79 16.31
C ASN A 107 2.27 -5.64 15.10
N ASN A 108 2.76 -6.88 15.03
CA ASN A 108 2.43 -7.86 13.99
C ASN A 108 1.40 -8.91 14.44
N ALA A 109 1.27 -9.19 15.74
CA ALA A 109 0.29 -10.16 16.23
C ALA A 109 -1.14 -9.81 15.79
N GLY A 110 -1.84 -10.83 15.28
CA GLY A 110 -3.20 -10.76 14.81
C GLY A 110 -3.62 -12.04 14.10
N SER A 111 -4.89 -12.14 13.77
CA SER A 111 -5.46 -13.26 13.03
C SER A 111 -6.51 -12.78 12.04
N LEU A 112 -6.73 -13.55 10.97
CA LEU A 112 -7.86 -13.31 10.06
C LEU A 112 -9.19 -13.43 10.81
N GLY A 113 -9.28 -14.40 11.71
CA GLY A 113 -10.51 -14.71 12.45
C GLY A 113 -11.47 -15.54 11.61
N ASP A 114 -12.71 -15.59 12.09
CA ASP A 114 -13.81 -16.23 11.39
C ASP A 114 -14.29 -15.33 10.24
N ILE A 115 -14.39 -15.91 9.04
CA ILE A 115 -14.82 -15.25 7.80
C ILE A 115 -16.25 -15.65 7.41
N SER A 116 -17.09 -15.95 8.39
CA SER A 116 -18.52 -16.19 8.21
C SER A 116 -19.26 -14.92 7.80
N GLN A 117 -20.48 -15.07 7.29
CA GLN A 117 -21.32 -13.93 6.96
C GLN A 117 -21.69 -13.12 8.22
N PHE A 118 -22.04 -11.84 8.01
CA PHE A 118 -22.35 -10.91 9.11
C PHE A 118 -23.36 -11.48 10.11
N ALA A 119 -24.40 -12.17 9.63
CA ALA A 119 -25.46 -12.75 10.45
C ALA A 119 -24.99 -13.88 11.39
N SER A 120 -23.79 -14.43 11.20
CA SER A 120 -23.25 -15.52 12.01
C SER A 120 -22.61 -15.05 13.32
N PHE A 121 -22.33 -13.74 13.47
CA PHE A 121 -21.64 -13.20 14.65
C PHE A 121 -22.62 -12.82 15.77
N THR A 122 -23.30 -13.81 16.33
CA THR A 122 -24.24 -13.65 17.45
C THR A 122 -23.63 -13.94 18.82
N ASP A 123 -22.43 -14.52 18.84
CA ASP A 123 -21.70 -14.89 20.06
C ASP A 123 -20.75 -13.75 20.47
N LEU A 124 -21.12 -13.03 21.54
CA LEU A 124 -20.37 -11.87 22.02
C LEU A 124 -18.97 -12.23 22.50
N ASP A 125 -18.78 -13.39 23.12
CA ASP A 125 -17.48 -13.78 23.68
C ASP A 125 -16.47 -14.07 22.59
N LYS A 126 -16.90 -14.71 21.49
CA LYS A 126 -16.04 -14.90 20.31
C LYS A 126 -15.65 -13.59 19.64
N VAL A 127 -16.60 -12.66 19.50
CA VAL A 127 -16.33 -11.32 18.94
C VAL A 127 -15.35 -10.56 19.84
N ASN A 128 -15.58 -10.58 21.16
CA ASN A 128 -14.71 -9.92 22.12
C ASN A 128 -13.30 -10.54 22.17
N SER A 129 -13.18 -11.87 22.09
CA SER A 129 -11.88 -12.54 22.03
C SER A 129 -11.10 -12.13 20.77
N TYR A 130 -11.78 -12.07 19.62
CA TYR A 130 -11.17 -11.61 18.38
C TYR A 130 -10.67 -10.16 18.46
N LEU A 131 -11.51 -9.26 18.97
CA LEU A 131 -11.17 -7.85 19.14
C LEU A 131 -10.09 -7.65 20.21
N SER A 132 -10.10 -8.46 21.27
CA SER A 132 -9.07 -8.43 22.32
C SER A 132 -7.70 -8.72 21.74
N LEU A 133 -7.58 -9.78 20.92
CA LEU A 133 -6.33 -10.09 20.24
C LEU A 133 -5.94 -9.03 19.22
N ASN A 134 -6.85 -8.64 18.33
CA ASN A 134 -6.49 -7.84 17.16
C ASN A 134 -6.43 -6.33 17.45
N VAL A 135 -7.15 -5.82 18.45
CA VAL A 135 -7.27 -4.38 18.74
C VAL A 135 -6.74 -4.07 20.14
N SER A 136 -7.36 -4.62 21.19
CA SER A 136 -7.07 -4.23 22.57
C SER A 136 -5.63 -4.54 22.97
N SER A 137 -5.11 -5.71 22.58
CA SER A 137 -3.74 -6.12 22.90
C SER A 137 -2.70 -5.14 22.35
N ALA A 138 -2.88 -4.70 21.09
CA ALA A 138 -1.97 -3.77 20.43
C ALA A 138 -2.00 -2.39 21.10
N LEU A 139 -3.18 -1.93 21.54
CA LEU A 139 -3.31 -0.69 22.30
C LEU A 139 -2.59 -0.78 23.65
N VAL A 140 -2.93 -1.79 24.45
CA VAL A 140 -2.41 -1.98 25.82
C VAL A 140 -0.91 -2.18 25.79
N LEU A 141 -0.40 -3.01 24.86
CA LEU A 141 1.02 -3.24 24.70
C LEU A 141 1.75 -1.95 24.31
N THR A 142 1.22 -1.20 23.33
CA THR A 142 1.85 0.05 22.89
C THR A 142 1.89 1.07 24.02
N ALA A 143 0.77 1.29 24.71
CA ALA A 143 0.71 2.20 25.85
C ALA A 143 1.63 1.77 26.99
N GLY A 144 1.67 0.47 27.32
CA GLY A 144 2.55 -0.08 28.34
C GLY A 144 4.04 0.07 28.00
N MET A 145 4.41 -0.11 26.72
CA MET A 145 5.78 0.12 26.26
C MET A 145 6.17 1.61 26.32
N LEU A 146 5.27 2.52 25.93
CA LEU A 146 5.52 3.97 26.05
C LEU A 146 5.72 4.40 27.51
N GLN A 147 4.97 3.79 28.45
CA GLN A 147 5.18 4.00 29.88
C GLN A 147 6.50 3.38 30.38
N ALA A 148 6.90 2.22 29.84
CA ALA A 148 8.12 1.54 30.24
C ALA A 148 9.40 2.25 29.75
N PHE A 149 9.34 2.90 28.58
CA PHE A 149 10.47 3.65 28.01
C PHE A 149 10.05 5.10 27.65
N PRO A 150 9.98 6.02 28.62
CA PRO A 150 9.58 7.39 28.36
C PRO A 150 10.41 8.06 27.25
N CYS A 151 9.75 8.86 26.41
CA CYS A 151 10.40 9.63 25.35
C CYS A 151 11.48 10.55 25.93
N ARG A 152 12.70 10.46 25.40
CA ARG A 152 13.83 11.35 25.71
C ARG A 152 14.53 11.77 24.41
N PRO A 153 15.16 12.96 24.34
CA PRO A 153 15.68 13.51 23.08
C PRO A 153 16.69 12.63 22.34
N ASP A 154 17.40 11.79 23.09
CA ASP A 154 18.44 10.88 22.64
C ASP A 154 17.97 9.44 22.42
N LEU A 155 16.69 9.13 22.74
CA LEU A 155 16.09 7.83 22.48
C LEU A 155 15.11 7.93 21.33
N ARG A 156 15.47 7.29 20.21
CA ARG A 156 14.54 7.17 19.09
C ARG A 156 13.46 6.16 19.44
N TRP A 157 12.26 6.43 18.96
CA TRP A 157 11.11 5.55 19.10
C TRP A 157 10.52 5.27 17.74
N SER A 158 10.35 3.99 17.40
CA SER A 158 9.64 3.56 16.21
C SER A 158 8.60 2.50 16.55
N ILE A 159 7.40 2.67 16.03
CA ILE A 159 6.31 1.72 16.16
C ILE A 159 5.87 1.32 14.76
N VAL A 160 5.75 0.03 14.51
CA VAL A 160 5.36 -0.53 13.21
C VAL A 160 4.13 -1.38 13.42
N ASN A 161 3.03 -0.98 12.81
CA ASN A 161 1.76 -1.71 12.87
C ASN A 161 1.52 -2.47 11.58
N VAL A 162 1.41 -3.80 11.65
CA VAL A 162 1.02 -4.63 10.50
C VAL A 162 -0.51 -4.58 10.34
N SER A 163 -0.93 -3.78 9.37
CA SER A 163 -2.32 -3.49 8.98
C SER A 163 -2.74 -4.30 7.75
N SER A 164 -3.66 -3.75 6.93
CA SER A 164 -4.14 -4.32 5.66
C SER A 164 -4.85 -3.24 4.84
N VAL A 165 -4.92 -3.42 3.51
CA VAL A 165 -5.79 -2.62 2.63
C VAL A 165 -7.27 -2.68 3.04
N PHE A 166 -7.68 -3.76 3.70
CA PHE A 166 -9.03 -3.93 4.24
C PHE A 166 -9.32 -3.08 5.49
N ALA A 167 -8.38 -2.24 5.92
CA ALA A 167 -8.67 -1.12 6.82
C ALA A 167 -9.46 0.01 6.14
N LEU A 168 -9.49 0.05 4.80
CA LEU A 168 -10.12 1.11 4.01
C LEU A 168 -11.25 0.61 3.10
N GLN A 169 -11.35 -0.69 2.89
CA GLN A 169 -12.32 -1.29 1.99
C GLN A 169 -13.01 -2.48 2.66
N ALA A 170 -14.34 -2.51 2.55
CA ALA A 170 -15.16 -3.60 3.05
C ALA A 170 -15.15 -4.79 2.07
N LEU A 171 -15.12 -6.01 2.62
CA LEU A 171 -15.30 -7.25 1.87
C LEU A 171 -16.42 -8.10 2.49
N PRO A 172 -17.26 -8.77 1.68
CA PRO A 172 -18.26 -9.70 2.17
C PRO A 172 -17.63 -10.77 3.07
N SER A 173 -18.28 -11.06 4.19
CA SER A 173 -17.85 -12.05 5.19
C SER A 173 -16.53 -11.74 5.93
N TRP A 174 -15.99 -10.53 5.81
CA TRP A 174 -14.75 -10.11 6.50
C TRP A 174 -15.00 -9.06 7.59
N VAL A 175 -16.21 -9.05 8.16
CA VAL A 175 -16.65 -7.99 9.10
C VAL A 175 -15.69 -7.79 10.27
N LEU A 176 -15.27 -8.88 10.94
CA LEU A 176 -14.35 -8.79 12.08
C LEU A 176 -12.99 -8.25 11.65
N TYR A 177 -12.45 -8.77 10.54
CA TYR A 177 -11.15 -8.36 10.02
C TYR A 177 -11.11 -6.89 9.58
N CYS A 178 -12.05 -6.47 8.73
CA CYS A 178 -12.16 -5.08 8.29
C CYS A 178 -12.32 -4.13 9.49
N THR A 179 -13.19 -4.50 10.45
CA THR A 179 -13.41 -3.70 11.66
C THR A 179 -12.14 -3.55 12.49
N ALA A 180 -11.44 -4.65 12.77
CA ALA A 180 -10.21 -4.59 13.57
C ALA A 180 -9.09 -3.83 12.87
N LYS A 181 -8.91 -4.01 11.55
CA LYS A 181 -7.88 -3.29 10.78
C LYS A 181 -8.20 -1.80 10.67
N ALA A 182 -9.47 -1.42 10.49
CA ALA A 182 -9.91 -0.02 10.53
C ALA A 182 -9.69 0.60 11.93
N ALA A 183 -10.06 -0.11 13.00
CA ALA A 183 -9.85 0.32 14.38
C ALA A 183 -8.37 0.55 14.69
N ARG A 184 -7.50 -0.42 14.36
CA ARG A 184 -6.04 -0.28 14.51
C ARG A 184 -5.51 0.90 13.71
N LYS A 185 -5.96 1.08 12.46
CA LYS A 185 -5.52 2.21 11.64
C LYS A 185 -5.81 3.53 12.33
N MET A 186 -7.04 3.74 12.82
CA MET A 186 -7.39 4.98 13.50
C MET A 186 -6.63 5.15 14.82
N MET A 187 -6.49 4.06 15.60
CA MET A 187 -5.74 4.05 16.85
C MET A 187 -4.29 4.52 16.68
N PHE A 188 -3.57 4.01 15.68
CA PHE A 188 -2.20 4.44 15.42
C PHE A 188 -2.11 5.83 14.75
N ASN A 189 -3.15 6.28 14.05
CA ASN A 189 -3.23 7.68 13.61
C ASN A 189 -3.31 8.62 14.83
N VAL A 190 -4.12 8.28 15.83
CA VAL A 190 -4.24 9.09 17.07
C VAL A 190 -2.89 9.13 17.78
N LEU A 191 -2.23 7.98 17.94
CA LEU A 191 -0.91 7.92 18.57
C LEU A 191 0.12 8.82 17.87
N ALA A 192 0.12 8.84 16.53
CA ALA A 192 1.01 9.68 15.74
C ALA A 192 0.80 11.19 15.99
N GLU A 193 -0.45 11.60 16.27
CA GLU A 193 -0.78 12.99 16.59
C GLU A 193 -0.47 13.32 18.06
N GLU A 194 -0.65 12.38 18.98
CA GLU A 194 -0.37 12.56 20.42
C GLU A 194 1.13 12.55 20.75
N GLU A 195 1.91 11.72 20.06
CA GLU A 195 3.33 11.48 20.33
C GLU A 195 4.22 11.85 19.14
N PRO A 196 4.47 13.16 18.88
CA PRO A 196 5.20 13.62 17.71
C PRO A 196 6.65 13.13 17.64
N ASN A 197 7.24 12.75 18.77
CA ASN A 197 8.61 12.22 18.86
C ASN A 197 8.71 10.71 18.59
N VAL A 198 7.57 10.02 18.43
CA VAL A 198 7.50 8.57 18.18
C VAL A 198 7.17 8.33 16.72
N LYS A 199 8.06 7.69 15.96
CA LYS A 199 7.80 7.37 14.54
C LYS A 199 6.78 6.24 14.42
N VAL A 200 5.53 6.55 14.10
CA VAL A 200 4.46 5.55 13.95
C VAL A 200 4.23 5.17 12.49
N LEU A 201 4.61 3.95 12.10
CA LEU A 201 4.47 3.39 10.75
C LEU A 201 3.34 2.36 10.69
N SER A 202 2.62 2.30 9.56
CA SER A 202 1.67 1.21 9.27
C SER A 202 2.05 0.49 7.98
N TYR A 203 2.16 -0.83 8.02
CA TYR A 203 2.41 -1.64 6.84
C TYR A 203 1.14 -2.38 6.42
N SER A 204 0.79 -2.36 5.14
CA SER A 204 -0.40 -3.04 4.62
C SER A 204 0.04 -4.11 3.62
N PRO A 205 0.19 -5.38 4.04
CA PRO A 205 0.52 -6.47 3.12
C PRO A 205 -0.58 -6.62 2.07
N ALA A 206 -0.18 -6.85 0.81
CA ALA A 206 -1.10 -7.16 -0.29
C ALA A 206 -1.34 -8.67 -0.39
N LEU A 207 -2.47 -9.07 -1.00
CA LEU A 207 -2.70 -10.47 -1.38
C LEU A 207 -1.69 -10.89 -2.46
N ARG A 208 -0.99 -12.01 -2.28
CA ARG A 208 -0.45 -12.79 -3.40
C ARG A 208 -1.49 -13.83 -3.81
N THR A 209 -1.99 -13.73 -5.04
CA THR A 209 -2.68 -14.85 -5.69
C THR A 209 -1.63 -15.79 -6.27
N SER A 210 -1.85 -17.10 -6.16
CA SER A 210 -0.99 -18.19 -6.67
C SER A 210 -0.76 -18.20 -8.19
N ALA A 211 -1.20 -17.18 -8.94
CA ALA A 211 -1.03 -17.05 -10.38
C ALA A 211 0.41 -16.71 -10.84
N ASP A 212 1.33 -16.40 -9.90
CA ASP A 212 2.72 -16.02 -10.25
C ASP A 212 3.65 -17.20 -10.52
N HIS A 213 3.20 -18.45 -10.33
CA HIS A 213 3.94 -19.66 -10.70
C HIS A 213 3.19 -20.45 -11.77
N GLY A 214 3.40 -20.09 -13.05
CA GLY A 214 3.50 -21.04 -14.18
C GLY A 214 2.34 -21.96 -14.56
N GLU A 215 1.25 -22.10 -13.79
CA GLU A 215 0.13 -22.97 -14.13
C GLU A 215 -1.11 -22.14 -14.48
N ARG A 216 -1.64 -22.40 -15.68
CA ARG A 216 -2.91 -21.85 -16.19
C ARG A 216 -4.08 -22.35 -15.33
N GLY A 217 -4.27 -21.73 -14.17
CA GLY A 217 -5.49 -21.81 -13.37
C GLY A 217 -6.52 -20.81 -13.89
N ASN A 218 -7.68 -21.32 -14.27
CA ASN A 218 -8.76 -20.62 -14.95
C ASN A 218 -9.25 -19.38 -14.14
N ILE A 219 -9.27 -18.20 -14.77
CA ILE A 219 -9.74 -16.92 -14.18
C ILE A 219 -11.26 -16.94 -13.87
N ASP A 220 -11.98 -17.96 -14.34
CA ASP A 220 -13.42 -18.15 -14.14
C ASP A 220 -13.85 -18.53 -12.70
N SER A 221 -12.91 -18.89 -11.81
CA SER A 221 -13.24 -19.29 -10.44
C SER A 221 -13.36 -18.14 -9.43
N LEU A 222 -13.01 -16.90 -9.81
CA LEU A 222 -13.17 -15.72 -8.93
C LEU A 222 -14.61 -15.18 -8.86
N GLU A 223 -15.41 -15.37 -9.91
CA GLU A 223 -16.78 -14.84 -9.97
C GLU A 223 -17.87 -15.86 -9.62
N ARG A 224 -17.52 -17.14 -9.51
CA ARG A 224 -18.47 -18.23 -9.23
C ARG A 224 -17.92 -19.20 -8.18
N GLY A 225 -17.82 -18.73 -6.94
CA GLY A 225 -17.48 -19.58 -5.81
C GLY A 225 -18.17 -19.08 -4.56
N GLY A 226 -19.18 -19.83 -4.10
CA GLY A 226 -19.68 -19.72 -2.74
C GLY A 226 -18.56 -19.90 -1.72
N SER A 227 -18.89 -19.68 -0.46
CA SER A 227 -18.05 -19.67 0.76
C SER A 227 -17.05 -20.83 0.95
N GLU A 228 -16.95 -21.79 0.03
CA GLU A 228 -16.04 -22.94 0.06
C GLU A 228 -14.71 -22.68 -0.67
N GLY A 229 -14.59 -21.67 -1.55
CA GLY A 229 -13.36 -21.41 -2.31
C GLY A 229 -12.25 -20.63 -1.58
N TYR A 230 -12.55 -20.00 -0.44
CA TYR A 230 -11.59 -19.15 0.29
C TYR A 230 -10.71 -19.92 1.30
N GLN A 231 -11.01 -21.19 1.58
CA GLN A 231 -10.24 -22.00 2.54
C GLN A 231 -8.88 -22.47 2.00
N GLY A 232 -8.64 -22.40 0.69
CA GLY A 232 -7.46 -23.01 0.05
C GLY A 232 -6.22 -22.12 -0.15
N VAL A 233 -6.28 -20.80 0.07
CA VAL A 233 -5.18 -19.87 -0.32
C VAL A 233 -4.29 -19.46 0.86
N TRP A 234 -4.57 -19.96 2.06
CA TRP A 234 -3.78 -19.68 3.28
C TRP A 234 -3.16 -20.94 3.90
N ALA A 235 -2.90 -21.97 3.10
CA ALA A 235 -2.11 -23.11 3.52
C ALA A 235 -0.62 -22.70 3.56
N GLY A 236 -0.18 -22.27 4.74
CA GLY A 236 1.10 -22.67 5.35
C GLY A 236 2.43 -22.25 4.71
N ASP A 237 2.65 -22.48 3.41
CA ASP A 237 4.01 -22.79 2.94
C ASP A 237 4.41 -22.22 1.57
N VAL A 238 3.71 -21.23 1.00
CA VAL A 238 4.11 -20.69 -0.33
C VAL A 238 4.00 -19.16 -0.43
N CYS A 239 4.76 -18.44 0.39
CA CYS A 239 5.43 -17.27 -0.18
C CYS A 239 6.92 -17.56 -0.13
N ASP A 240 7.63 -17.34 -1.23
CA ASP A 240 9.08 -17.29 -1.18
C ASP A 240 9.45 -15.99 -0.44
N PHE A 241 9.81 -16.12 0.83
CA PHE A 241 9.99 -15.03 1.79
C PHE A 241 11.43 -14.47 1.79
N SER A 242 12.24 -14.87 0.81
CA SER A 242 13.63 -14.44 0.62
C SER A 242 13.79 -13.07 -0.09
N GLU A 243 12.68 -12.36 -0.37
CA GLU A 243 12.78 -11.05 -1.02
C GLU A 243 13.27 -9.94 -0.05
N PRO A 244 14.29 -9.16 -0.43
CA PRO A 244 14.78 -7.98 0.32
C PRO A 244 13.75 -6.85 0.55
N SER A 245 12.52 -7.03 0.09
CA SER A 245 11.49 -6.00 -0.06
C SER A 245 10.78 -5.64 1.27
N PHE A 246 10.79 -6.51 2.28
CA PHE A 246 10.13 -6.22 3.57
C PHE A 246 11.02 -5.46 4.56
N ALA A 247 12.31 -5.80 4.65
CA ALA A 247 13.29 -5.10 5.47
C ALA A 247 13.50 -3.64 5.02
N ALA A 248 13.51 -3.43 3.69
CA ALA A 248 13.61 -2.11 3.09
C ALA A 248 12.43 -1.19 3.46
N VAL A 249 11.23 -1.74 3.68
CA VAL A 249 10.02 -0.96 4.01
C VAL A 249 10.03 -0.44 5.44
N VAL A 250 10.58 -1.21 6.39
CA VAL A 250 10.50 -0.90 7.82
C VAL A 250 11.72 -0.10 8.31
N PHE A 251 12.89 -0.31 7.70
CA PHE A 251 14.16 0.17 8.26
C PHE A 251 14.95 1.12 7.37
N ASP A 252 14.43 1.48 6.20
CA ASP A 252 15.03 2.53 5.39
C ASP A 252 14.68 3.92 5.97
N SER A 253 15.71 4.67 6.35
CA SER A 253 15.59 6.08 6.70
C SER A 253 15.31 6.97 5.48
N ASP A 254 15.53 6.43 4.27
CA ASP A 254 15.14 7.03 3.01
C ASP A 254 13.92 6.25 2.47
N HIS A 255 12.78 6.92 2.36
CA HIS A 255 11.47 6.31 2.13
C HIS A 255 11.25 5.77 0.71
N ASP A 256 12.03 4.79 0.23
CA ASP A 256 12.06 4.47 -1.20
C ASP A 256 11.32 3.18 -1.60
N CYS A 257 10.21 3.38 -2.33
CA CYS A 257 9.73 2.56 -3.47
C CYS A 257 8.89 1.27 -3.29
N TRP A 258 7.63 1.25 -2.77
CA TRP A 258 6.69 0.12 -3.13
C TRP A 258 5.18 0.47 -3.17
N PRO A 259 4.35 -0.17 -4.04
CA PRO A 259 2.99 0.30 -4.42
C PRO A 259 1.88 0.14 -3.37
N ASN A 260 2.10 -0.64 -2.30
CA ASN A 260 1.06 -0.98 -1.33
C ASN A 260 1.41 -0.64 0.13
N CYS A 261 2.53 0.05 0.39
CA CYS A 261 2.86 0.49 1.74
C CYS A 261 2.04 1.73 2.13
N THR A 262 1.47 1.76 3.33
CA THR A 262 0.87 2.97 3.93
C THR A 262 1.73 3.50 5.08
N VAL A 263 2.92 3.99 4.79
CA VAL A 263 3.78 4.75 5.72
C VAL A 263 3.06 6.00 6.26
N ILE A 264 2.68 5.98 7.54
CA ILE A 264 2.23 7.17 8.27
C ILE A 264 3.50 7.79 8.88
N LEU A 265 3.66 9.10 8.83
CA LEU A 265 4.72 9.83 9.54
C LEU A 265 4.08 10.99 10.27
N ASN A 266 4.55 11.26 11.49
CA ASN A 266 4.12 12.41 12.29
C ASN A 266 4.34 13.70 11.49
N HIS A 267 3.40 14.65 11.62
CA HIS A 267 3.19 15.89 10.84
C HIS A 267 2.03 15.91 9.84
N GLY A 268 1.11 14.95 9.92
CA GLY A 268 -0.12 15.01 9.14
C GLY A 268 0.08 14.62 7.67
N LYS A 269 -0.72 13.65 7.22
CA LYS A 269 -0.94 13.25 5.81
C LYS A 269 0.23 13.53 4.85
N ILE A 270 1.35 12.84 5.01
CA ILE A 270 2.09 12.43 3.82
C ILE A 270 1.37 11.18 3.31
N GLU A 271 0.35 11.36 2.48
CA GLU A 271 -0.21 10.24 1.72
C GLU A 271 0.95 9.63 0.93
N ILE A 272 1.19 8.32 1.09
CA ILE A 272 2.29 7.59 0.45
C ILE A 272 2.23 7.73 -1.06
N ARG A 273 1.06 8.06 -1.61
CA ARG A 273 0.88 8.40 -3.02
C ARG A 273 1.63 9.69 -3.39
N SER A 274 1.60 10.74 -2.57
CA SER A 274 2.38 11.96 -2.78
C SER A 274 3.89 11.69 -2.73
N LEU A 275 4.35 10.89 -1.77
CA LEU A 275 5.75 10.51 -1.62
C LEU A 275 6.23 9.60 -2.77
N GLY A 276 5.44 8.59 -3.11
CA GLY A 276 5.66 7.71 -4.27
C GLY A 276 5.67 8.50 -5.58
N GLY A 277 4.85 9.53 -5.72
CA GLY A 277 4.86 10.46 -6.85
C GLY A 277 6.18 11.23 -6.96
N LYS A 278 6.71 11.74 -5.85
CA LYS A 278 8.01 12.44 -5.81
C LYS A 278 9.16 11.49 -6.17
N ILE A 279 9.20 10.30 -5.56
CA ILE A 279 10.24 9.30 -5.76
C ILE A 279 10.21 8.77 -7.19
N CYS A 280 9.03 8.42 -7.71
CA CYS A 280 8.93 7.95 -9.09
C CYS A 280 9.35 9.05 -10.08
N LYS A 281 9.05 10.33 -9.81
CA LYS A 281 9.55 11.45 -10.62
C LYS A 281 11.09 11.53 -10.59
N GLU A 282 11.71 11.36 -9.43
CA GLU A 282 13.18 11.30 -9.29
C GLU A 282 13.81 10.07 -9.96
N CYS A 283 13.17 8.90 -9.84
CA CYS A 283 13.58 7.68 -10.53
C CYS A 283 13.51 7.86 -12.05
N ILE A 284 12.43 8.44 -12.59
CA ILE A 284 12.34 8.75 -14.02
C ILE A 284 13.44 9.71 -14.44
N ALA A 285 13.66 10.80 -13.70
CA ALA A 285 14.70 11.76 -14.05
C ALA A 285 16.10 11.10 -14.18
N LYS A 286 16.37 10.05 -13.39
CA LYS A 286 17.61 9.27 -13.47
C LYS A 286 17.59 8.17 -14.52
N THR A 287 16.44 7.55 -14.78
CA THR A 287 16.32 6.34 -15.63
C THR A 287 15.93 6.64 -17.07
N GLU A 288 15.10 7.66 -17.33
CA GLU A 288 14.65 8.07 -18.67
C GLU A 288 15.80 8.35 -19.67
N PRO A 289 16.96 8.92 -19.28
CA PRO A 289 18.09 9.07 -20.21
C PRO A 289 18.90 7.78 -20.43
N ILE A 290 18.68 6.73 -19.63
CA ILE A 290 19.51 5.51 -19.62
C ILE A 290 18.76 4.33 -20.23
N LEU A 291 17.48 4.18 -19.86
CA LEU A 291 16.65 3.03 -20.19
C LEU A 291 15.80 3.36 -21.42
N ALA A 292 15.62 2.37 -22.29
CA ALA A 292 14.79 2.52 -23.48
C ALA A 292 13.30 2.64 -23.09
N ASP A 293 12.51 3.31 -23.92
CA ASP A 293 11.06 3.47 -23.74
C ASP A 293 10.25 2.16 -23.77
N THR A 294 10.90 1.02 -24.01
CA THR A 294 10.31 -0.33 -23.93
C THR A 294 10.80 -1.11 -22.71
N HIS A 295 11.58 -0.49 -21.83
CA HIS A 295 12.10 -1.16 -20.64
C HIS A 295 10.99 -1.37 -19.61
N ILE A 296 10.71 -2.63 -19.27
CA ILE A 296 9.53 -3.01 -18.48
C ILE A 296 9.45 -2.32 -17.11
N TYR A 297 10.59 -2.07 -16.45
CA TYR A 297 10.62 -1.37 -15.17
C TYR A 297 10.27 0.12 -15.31
N GLN A 298 10.67 0.77 -16.41
CA GLN A 298 10.31 2.16 -16.67
C GLN A 298 8.83 2.30 -16.98
N LEU A 299 8.27 1.36 -17.75
CA LEU A 299 6.82 1.27 -18.00
C LEU A 299 6.01 1.10 -16.71
N ARG A 300 6.50 0.28 -15.77
CA ARG A 300 5.86 0.10 -14.45
C ARG A 300 5.93 1.36 -13.60
N ILE A 301 7.04 2.11 -13.67
CA ILE A 301 7.18 3.39 -12.96
C ILE A 301 6.21 4.42 -13.54
N TRP A 302 6.10 4.54 -14.88
CA TRP A 302 5.11 5.40 -15.53
C TRP A 302 3.66 5.01 -15.21
N SER A 303 3.35 3.71 -15.18
CA SER A 303 2.02 3.22 -14.76
C SER A 303 1.68 3.68 -13.35
N THR A 304 2.59 3.48 -12.41
CA THR A 304 2.40 3.87 -11.01
C THR A 304 2.24 5.39 -10.88
N LEU A 305 3.04 6.16 -11.61
CA LEU A 305 2.94 7.61 -11.61
C LEU A 305 1.63 8.12 -12.17
N SER A 306 1.17 7.55 -13.28
CA SER A 306 -0.13 7.90 -13.86
C SER A 306 -1.25 7.76 -12.82
N GLU A 307 -1.28 6.65 -12.08
CA GLU A 307 -2.31 6.39 -11.06
C GLU A 307 -2.20 7.37 -9.88
N VAL A 308 -0.97 7.63 -9.42
CA VAL A 308 -0.70 8.61 -8.35
C VAL A 308 -1.13 10.01 -8.77
N GLN A 309 -0.76 10.47 -9.97
CA GLN A 309 -1.08 11.81 -10.45
C GLN A 309 -2.58 11.97 -10.68
N ALA A 310 -3.26 10.95 -11.23
CA ALA A 310 -4.71 10.96 -11.41
C ALA A 310 -5.44 11.07 -10.06
N TYR A 311 -4.97 10.35 -9.04
CA TYR A 311 -5.52 10.43 -7.69
C TYR A 311 -5.34 11.82 -7.07
N LEU A 312 -4.17 12.43 -7.27
CA LEU A 312 -3.88 13.80 -6.83
C LEU A 312 -4.55 14.88 -7.70
N GLN A 313 -5.37 14.48 -8.67
CA GLN A 313 -6.07 15.36 -9.62
C GLN A 313 -5.14 16.16 -10.55
N TYR A 314 -3.89 15.73 -10.68
CA TYR A 314 -2.95 16.22 -11.69
C TYR A 314 -3.16 15.46 -13.00
N PHE A 315 -4.34 15.63 -13.61
CA PHE A 315 -4.77 14.82 -14.76
C PHE A 315 -3.89 14.98 -16.01
N ASN A 316 -3.29 16.16 -16.23
CA ASN A 316 -2.38 16.37 -17.36
C ASN A 316 -1.08 15.55 -17.19
N ASP A 317 -0.44 15.64 -16.02
CA ASP A 317 0.74 14.81 -15.69
C ASP A 317 0.40 13.32 -15.80
N ALA A 318 -0.78 12.93 -15.29
CA ALA A 318 -1.24 11.55 -15.34
C ALA A 318 -1.40 11.06 -16.79
N ALA A 319 -2.02 11.89 -17.64
CA ALA A 319 -2.23 11.59 -19.05
C ALA A 319 -0.88 11.37 -19.76
N ASP A 320 0.10 12.24 -19.54
CA ASP A 320 1.44 12.11 -20.13
C ASP A 320 2.14 10.81 -19.76
N TYR A 321 2.15 10.43 -18.48
CA TYR A 321 2.74 9.16 -18.03
C TYR A 321 1.97 7.95 -18.57
N SER A 322 0.64 8.03 -18.61
CA SER A 322 -0.21 6.96 -19.15
C SER A 322 0.05 6.72 -20.64
N ARG A 323 0.26 7.80 -21.41
CA ARG A 323 0.59 7.75 -22.85
C ARG A 323 1.93 7.05 -23.07
N LYS A 324 2.98 7.50 -22.37
CA LYS A 324 4.32 6.89 -22.45
C LYS A 324 4.29 5.40 -22.12
N MET A 325 3.54 5.02 -21.08
CA MET A 325 3.34 3.61 -20.71
C MET A 325 2.65 2.81 -21.82
N VAL A 326 1.52 3.29 -22.36
CA VAL A 326 0.78 2.59 -23.42
C VAL A 326 1.64 2.46 -24.68
N ASP A 327 2.38 3.50 -25.08
CA ASP A 327 3.25 3.46 -26.26
C ASP A 327 4.34 2.39 -26.14
N GLY A 328 4.92 2.22 -24.95
CA GLY A 328 5.84 1.13 -24.66
C GLY A 328 5.17 -0.24 -24.72
N TYR A 329 3.99 -0.39 -24.11
CA TYR A 329 3.22 -1.65 -24.15
C TYR A 329 2.77 -2.04 -25.54
N VAL A 330 2.46 -1.08 -26.43
CA VAL A 330 2.14 -1.36 -27.84
C VAL A 330 3.33 -2.00 -28.57
N LYS A 331 4.56 -1.64 -28.20
CA LYS A 331 5.79 -2.21 -28.80
C LYS A 331 6.13 -3.60 -28.23
N LEU A 332 5.74 -3.88 -26.99
CA LEU A 332 6.07 -5.13 -26.29
C LEU A 332 5.02 -6.22 -26.43
N TYR A 333 3.74 -5.86 -26.35
CA TYR A 333 2.65 -6.82 -26.30
C TYR A 333 2.03 -7.03 -27.68
N HIS A 334 1.53 -8.25 -27.90
CA HIS A 334 0.71 -8.56 -29.06
C HIS A 334 -0.52 -7.63 -29.12
N PRO A 335 -0.98 -7.20 -30.32
CA PRO A 335 -2.12 -6.27 -30.45
C PRO A 335 -3.39 -6.70 -29.72
N ASN A 336 -3.62 -8.01 -29.61
CA ASN A 336 -4.77 -8.61 -28.89
C ASN A 336 -4.43 -9.04 -27.45
N ASN A 337 -3.50 -8.36 -26.78
CA ASN A 337 -3.15 -8.67 -25.39
C ASN A 337 -4.08 -7.94 -24.40
N ALA A 338 -4.66 -8.69 -23.46
CA ALA A 338 -5.58 -8.13 -22.46
C ALA A 338 -4.94 -7.03 -21.59
N ALA A 339 -3.67 -7.16 -21.18
CA ALA A 339 -2.98 -6.15 -20.39
C ALA A 339 -2.81 -4.84 -21.18
N LEU A 340 -2.53 -4.91 -22.48
CA LEU A 340 -2.52 -3.73 -23.35
C LEU A 340 -3.91 -3.08 -23.44
N GLY A 341 -4.97 -3.88 -23.55
CA GLY A 341 -6.36 -3.39 -23.53
C GLY A 341 -6.71 -2.67 -22.23
N MET A 342 -6.34 -3.25 -21.09
CA MET A 342 -6.53 -2.66 -19.76
C MET A 342 -5.74 -1.35 -19.58
N SER A 343 -4.49 -1.33 -20.01
CA SER A 343 -3.65 -0.13 -19.95
C SER A 343 -4.18 0.99 -20.86
N ALA A 344 -4.64 0.65 -22.07
CA ALA A 344 -5.27 1.61 -22.97
C ALA A 344 -6.58 2.16 -22.41
N MET A 345 -7.39 1.33 -21.73
CA MET A 345 -8.61 1.77 -21.04
C MET A 345 -8.27 2.79 -19.95
N ARG A 346 -7.31 2.49 -19.06
CA ARG A 346 -6.91 3.40 -17.98
C ARG A 346 -6.38 4.72 -18.53
N ALA A 347 -5.47 4.67 -19.52
CA ALA A 347 -4.96 5.86 -20.18
C ALA A 347 -6.09 6.68 -20.83
N GLY A 348 -7.01 6.03 -21.53
CA GLY A 348 -8.15 6.70 -22.16
C GLY A 348 -9.05 7.44 -21.17
N VAL A 349 -9.32 6.85 -20.01
CA VAL A 349 -10.04 7.52 -18.91
C VAL A 349 -9.23 8.69 -18.35
N THR A 350 -7.93 8.53 -18.16
CA THR A 350 -7.06 9.62 -17.66
C THR A 350 -7.01 10.79 -18.64
N HIS A 351 -6.85 10.55 -19.94
CA HIS A 351 -6.92 11.58 -20.97
C HIS A 351 -8.31 12.23 -21.04
N TRP A 352 -9.38 11.44 -20.93
CA TRP A 352 -10.73 11.97 -20.85
C TRP A 352 -10.91 12.88 -19.63
N GLN A 353 -10.35 12.54 -18.46
CA GLN A 353 -10.36 13.38 -17.25
C GLN A 353 -9.45 14.62 -17.35
N ALA A 354 -8.37 14.56 -18.13
CA ALA A 354 -7.53 15.72 -18.46
C ALA A 354 -8.23 16.72 -19.40
N GLY A 355 -9.32 16.31 -20.05
CA GLY A 355 -10.01 17.13 -21.06
C GLY A 355 -9.50 16.91 -22.48
N GLU A 356 -8.59 15.96 -22.68
CA GLU A 356 -8.08 15.55 -23.98
C GLU A 356 -9.02 14.52 -24.63
N ILE A 357 -10.21 14.98 -25.03
CA ILE A 357 -11.32 14.10 -25.45
C ILE A 357 -11.01 13.27 -26.68
N GLU A 358 -10.34 13.84 -27.66
CA GLU A 358 -9.99 13.13 -28.89
C GLU A 358 -9.07 11.94 -28.59
N VAL A 359 -8.03 12.17 -27.79
CA VAL A 359 -7.07 11.14 -27.38
C VAL A 359 -7.73 10.11 -26.46
N GLY A 360 -8.49 10.58 -25.47
CA GLY A 360 -9.19 9.73 -24.52
C GLY A 360 -10.19 8.78 -25.21
N HIS A 361 -11.02 9.32 -26.11
CA HIS A 361 -11.96 8.52 -26.90
C HIS A 361 -11.25 7.52 -27.82
N GLY A 362 -10.17 7.94 -28.48
CA GLY A 362 -9.36 7.05 -29.32
C GLY A 362 -8.78 5.86 -28.56
N MET A 363 -8.23 6.11 -27.37
CA MET A 363 -7.69 5.06 -26.49
C MET A 363 -8.78 4.13 -25.94
N ILE A 364 -9.95 4.67 -25.57
CA ILE A 364 -11.12 3.87 -25.15
C ILE A 364 -11.62 2.98 -26.29
N CYS A 365 -11.70 3.49 -27.52
CA CYS A 365 -12.05 2.70 -28.69
C CYS A 365 -11.05 1.57 -28.94
N LYS A 366 -9.75 1.85 -28.82
CA LYS A 366 -8.69 0.85 -28.95
C LYS A 366 -8.79 -0.22 -27.86
N ALA A 367 -9.02 0.19 -26.61
CA ALA A 367 -9.22 -0.73 -25.50
C ALA A 367 -10.46 -1.61 -25.71
N TYR A 368 -11.56 -1.04 -26.19
CA TYR A 368 -12.79 -1.77 -26.49
C TYR A 368 -12.55 -2.83 -27.56
N ALA A 369 -11.85 -2.49 -28.65
CA ALA A 369 -11.51 -3.47 -29.70
C ALA A 369 -10.69 -4.65 -29.17
N ILE A 370 -9.71 -4.39 -28.30
CA ILE A 370 -8.86 -5.44 -27.71
C ILE A 370 -9.64 -6.30 -26.71
N LEU A 371 -10.42 -5.67 -25.84
CA LEU A 371 -11.18 -6.35 -24.79
C LEU A 371 -12.38 -7.13 -25.35
N MET A 372 -12.99 -6.65 -26.44
CA MET A 372 -13.96 -7.40 -27.23
C MET A 372 -13.40 -8.73 -27.74
N VAL A 373 -12.16 -8.76 -28.22
CA VAL A 373 -11.52 -9.98 -28.74
C VAL A 373 -11.08 -10.90 -27.61
N THR A 374 -10.56 -10.35 -26.51
CA THR A 374 -9.96 -11.14 -25.42
C THR A 374 -10.97 -11.67 -24.40
N HIS A 375 -12.03 -10.89 -24.10
CA HIS A 375 -13.02 -11.23 -23.07
C HIS A 375 -14.42 -11.49 -23.65
N GLY A 376 -14.71 -10.98 -24.86
CA GLY A 376 -16.01 -11.14 -25.52
C GLY A 376 -17.06 -10.10 -25.11
N PRO A 377 -18.20 -10.05 -25.81
CA PRO A 377 -19.27 -9.04 -25.61
C PRO A 377 -20.06 -9.21 -24.31
N THR A 378 -20.06 -10.40 -23.73
CA THR A 378 -20.86 -10.71 -22.53
C THR A 378 -20.14 -10.36 -21.24
N HIS A 379 -18.83 -10.14 -21.28
CA HIS A 379 -18.01 -9.87 -20.10
C HIS A 379 -18.33 -8.49 -19.49
N PRO A 380 -18.43 -8.36 -18.15
CA PRO A 380 -18.76 -7.09 -17.48
C PRO A 380 -17.89 -5.92 -17.93
N ILE A 381 -16.57 -6.12 -17.98
CA ILE A 381 -15.62 -5.07 -18.39
C ILE A 381 -15.89 -4.53 -19.81
N THR A 382 -16.32 -5.39 -20.72
CA THR A 382 -16.59 -5.03 -22.10
C THR A 382 -17.86 -4.19 -22.20
N LYS A 383 -18.87 -4.51 -21.39
CA LYS A 383 -20.12 -3.75 -21.29
C LYS A 383 -19.90 -2.37 -20.66
N ASP A 384 -19.12 -2.32 -19.57
CA ASP A 384 -18.78 -1.04 -18.92
C ASP A 384 -17.99 -0.14 -19.88
N LEU A 385 -17.05 -0.73 -20.62
CA LEU A 385 -16.27 0.00 -21.61
C LEU A 385 -17.09 0.45 -22.81
N GLU A 386 -18.11 -0.31 -23.22
CA GLU A 386 -19.06 0.13 -24.24
C GLU A 386 -19.83 1.38 -23.81
N ALA A 387 -20.30 1.42 -22.56
CA ALA A 387 -20.96 2.60 -22.01
C ALA A 387 -20.02 3.82 -21.98
N MET A 388 -18.77 3.64 -21.52
CA MET A 388 -17.75 4.70 -21.54
C MET A 388 -17.41 5.16 -22.97
N ARG A 389 -17.36 4.23 -23.94
CA ARG A 389 -17.14 4.56 -25.35
C ARG A 389 -18.28 5.42 -25.90
N MET A 390 -19.53 5.06 -25.62
CA MET A 390 -20.70 5.86 -26.05
C MET A 390 -20.69 7.24 -25.42
N GLN A 391 -20.38 7.35 -24.12
CA GLN A 391 -20.32 8.63 -23.44
C GLN A 391 -19.22 9.54 -24.01
N THR A 392 -18.01 9.01 -24.19
CA THR A 392 -16.90 9.78 -24.78
C THR A 392 -17.14 10.14 -26.24
N GLU A 393 -17.88 9.31 -26.99
CA GLU A 393 -18.30 9.64 -28.37
C GLU A 393 -19.27 10.83 -28.39
N MET A 394 -20.24 10.87 -27.48
CA MET A 394 -21.16 11.99 -27.34
C MET A 394 -20.42 13.28 -26.97
N GLU A 395 -19.51 13.20 -26.00
CA GLU A 395 -18.67 14.35 -25.62
C GLU A 395 -17.76 14.82 -26.75
N LEU A 396 -17.17 13.90 -27.52
CA LEU A 396 -16.37 14.24 -28.68
C LEU A 396 -17.19 14.95 -29.77
N ARG A 397 -18.44 14.53 -30.00
CA ARG A 397 -19.35 15.21 -30.94
C ARG A 397 -19.69 16.62 -30.46
N MET A 398 -19.94 16.81 -29.17
CA MET A 398 -20.18 18.14 -28.59
C MET A 398 -18.94 19.03 -28.71
N PHE A 399 -17.75 18.49 -28.39
CA PHE A 399 -16.47 19.17 -28.54
C PHE A 399 -16.24 19.63 -29.99
N LYS A 400 -16.50 18.77 -30.97
CA LYS A 400 -16.37 19.10 -32.41
C LYS A 400 -17.39 20.12 -32.91
N GLN A 401 -18.55 20.23 -32.27
CA GLN A 401 -19.57 21.22 -32.63
C GLN A 401 -19.22 22.59 -32.07
N ASN A 402 -18.80 22.66 -30.81
CA ASN A 402 -18.40 23.90 -30.16
C ASN A 402 -17.48 23.61 -28.95
N GLU A 403 -16.18 23.80 -29.16
CA GLU A 403 -15.14 23.58 -28.15
C GLU A 403 -15.35 24.45 -26.90
N TYR A 404 -15.72 25.72 -27.09
CA TYR A 404 -15.91 26.66 -25.98
C TYR A 404 -17.09 26.25 -25.07
N VAL A 405 -18.21 25.86 -25.68
CA VAL A 405 -19.39 25.38 -24.94
C VAL A 405 -19.07 24.08 -24.21
N TYR A 406 -18.31 23.17 -24.83
CA TYR A 406 -17.87 21.93 -24.18
C TYR A 406 -17.04 22.20 -22.91
N HIS A 407 -16.01 23.05 -23.00
CA HIS A 407 -15.19 23.38 -21.84
C HIS A 407 -16.00 24.08 -20.75
N SER A 408 -16.91 25.00 -21.11
CA SER A 408 -17.80 25.66 -20.16
C SER A 408 -18.75 24.68 -19.45
N MET A 409 -19.32 23.72 -20.18
CA MET A 409 -20.19 22.69 -19.61
C MET A 409 -19.43 21.75 -18.68
N ARG A 410 -18.24 21.32 -19.10
CA ARG A 410 -17.35 20.46 -18.32
C ARG A 410 -16.92 21.14 -17.02
N ASP A 411 -16.54 22.40 -17.08
CA ASP A 411 -16.19 23.21 -15.91
C ASP A 411 -17.35 23.37 -14.93
N ALA A 412 -18.57 23.58 -15.45
CA ALA A 412 -19.77 23.66 -14.62
C ALA A 412 -20.09 22.33 -13.93
N ALA A 413 -19.94 21.21 -14.64
CA ALA A 413 -20.13 19.86 -14.11
C ALA A 413 -19.10 19.53 -13.01
N LEU A 414 -17.81 19.85 -13.23
CA LEU A 414 -16.75 19.62 -12.24
C LEU A 414 -16.90 20.49 -10.99
N LYS A 415 -17.47 21.71 -11.13
CA LYS A 415 -17.68 22.65 -10.02
C LYS A 415 -19.05 22.53 -9.36
N ASN A 416 -19.88 21.58 -9.78
CA ASN A 416 -21.25 21.36 -9.29
C ASN A 416 -22.12 22.64 -9.35
N LYS A 417 -21.95 23.45 -10.41
CA LYS A 417 -22.67 24.72 -10.60
C LYS A 417 -23.79 24.57 -11.64
N PRO A 418 -24.92 25.29 -11.49
CA PRO A 418 -25.96 25.31 -12.52
C PRO A 418 -25.39 25.91 -13.82
N MET A 419 -25.80 25.33 -14.94
CA MET A 419 -25.33 25.69 -16.27
C MET A 419 -25.73 27.14 -16.59
N ALA A 420 -24.74 28.01 -16.79
CA ALA A 420 -24.97 29.31 -17.42
C ALA A 420 -24.59 29.17 -18.89
N MET A 421 -25.56 29.31 -19.81
CA MET A 421 -25.25 29.38 -21.24
C MET A 421 -24.46 30.67 -21.50
N MET A 422 -23.14 30.55 -21.60
CA MET A 422 -22.30 31.64 -22.09
C MET A 422 -22.19 31.53 -23.61
N HIS A 423 -22.55 32.61 -24.31
CA HIS A 423 -22.33 32.71 -25.74
C HIS A 423 -20.83 32.80 -26.07
N GLU A 424 -20.49 32.32 -27.26
CA GLU A 424 -19.17 32.42 -27.87
C GLU A 424 -18.69 33.90 -27.82
N PRO A 425 -17.47 34.17 -27.31
CA PRO A 425 -16.95 35.53 -27.22
C PRO A 425 -16.81 36.12 -28.63
N ARG A 426 -17.27 37.37 -28.80
CA ARG A 426 -17.38 38.02 -30.13
C ARG A 426 -16.01 38.38 -30.73
N SER A 427 -14.93 38.20 -29.97
CA SER A 427 -13.55 38.45 -30.39
C SER A 427 -12.54 37.55 -29.67
N MET A 428 -11.40 37.31 -30.31
CA MET A 428 -10.29 36.51 -29.75
C MET A 428 -9.72 37.12 -28.46
N GLU A 429 -9.77 38.46 -28.31
CA GLU A 429 -9.35 39.17 -27.09
C GLU A 429 -10.32 38.96 -25.90
N GLU A 430 -11.63 38.86 -26.14
CA GLU A 430 -12.61 38.49 -25.11
C GLU A 430 -12.45 37.03 -24.65
N GLY A 431 -12.14 36.12 -25.59
CA GLY A 431 -11.85 34.72 -25.27
C GLY A 431 -10.66 34.57 -24.33
N ILE A 432 -9.55 35.29 -24.61
CA ILE A 432 -8.34 35.28 -23.78
C ILE A 432 -8.62 35.88 -22.39
N LYS A 433 -9.36 36.99 -22.29
CA LYS A 433 -9.73 37.58 -20.99
C LYS A 433 -10.55 36.63 -20.11
N ASN A 434 -11.46 35.85 -20.71
CA ASN A 434 -12.30 34.91 -19.99
C ASN A 434 -11.55 33.62 -19.57
N LEU A 435 -10.53 33.20 -20.33
CA LEU A 435 -9.67 32.05 -20.02
C LEU A 435 -8.71 32.30 -18.84
N PHE A 436 -8.25 33.54 -18.63
CA PHE A 436 -7.21 33.87 -17.64
C PHE A 436 -7.68 34.60 -16.38
N HIS A 437 -8.99 34.73 -16.14
CA HIS A 437 -9.51 35.21 -14.85
C HIS A 437 -9.38 34.13 -13.75
N ARG A 438 -8.14 33.85 -13.32
CA ARG A 438 -7.86 33.49 -11.93
C ARG A 438 -8.17 34.73 -11.08
N LYS A 439 -9.24 34.67 -10.29
CA LYS A 439 -9.41 35.62 -9.19
C LYS A 439 -8.17 35.53 -8.29
N LYS A 440 -7.61 36.69 -7.93
CA LYS A 440 -6.55 36.86 -6.93
C LYS A 440 -6.89 36.14 -5.64
#